data_AF-A0A7S4CTL5-F1
#
_entry.id   AF-A0A7S4CTL5-F1
#
_cell.length_a   1.000
_cell.length_b   1.000
_cell.length_c   1.000
_cell.angle_alpha   90.00
_cell.angle_beta   90.00
_cell.angle_gamma   90.00
#
_symmetry.space_group_name_H-M   'P 1'
#
loop_
_entity.id
_entity.type
_entity.pdbx_description
1 polymer ?
#
loop_
_entity_poly.entity_id
_entity_poly.type
_entity_poly.pdbx_seq_one_letter_code
_entity_poly.pdbx_strand_id
1 'polypeptide(L)'
;VNRPKFLQQDVNLFNGIISDLFPGVELPKGDKEAMLVALGEAGTFYNLQLVDVFMTKTFQIYEMVCVRHGVMVVGYSYSGKSSALNALARGLTTMAASGK
;
A
#
# COMPACT_ATOMS: atom_id res chain seq x y z
N VAL A 1 -5.65 5.40 -7.47
CA VAL A 1 -5.43 4.40 -8.55
C VAL A 1 -4.10 4.55 -9.29
N ASN A 2 -3.61 5.76 -9.58
CA ASN A 2 -2.42 5.94 -10.44
C ASN A 2 -1.07 5.88 -9.69
N ARG A 3 -1.02 6.38 -8.46
CA ARG A 3 0.20 6.46 -7.63
C ARG A 3 1.00 5.16 -7.50
N PRO A 4 0.39 3.96 -7.39
CA PRO A 4 1.14 2.70 -7.29
C PRO A 4 1.93 2.31 -8.54
N LYS A 5 1.61 2.88 -9.70
CA LYS A 5 2.26 2.57 -10.99
C LYS A 5 3.46 3.45 -11.31
N PHE A 6 3.65 4.52 -10.55
CA PHE A 6 4.66 5.54 -10.82
C PHE A 6 6.03 5.15 -10.28
N LEU A 7 7.08 5.49 -11.05
CA LEU A 7 8.42 5.60 -10.51
C LEU A 7 8.52 6.86 -9.63
N GLN A 8 9.55 6.93 -8.80
CA GLN A 8 9.74 8.06 -7.89
C GLN A 8 9.84 9.40 -8.63
N GLN A 9 10.45 9.39 -9.82
CA GLN A 9 10.56 10.58 -10.69
C GLN A 9 9.19 11.03 -11.21
N ASP A 10 8.32 10.08 -11.60
CA ASP A 10 6.99 10.37 -12.12
C ASP A 10 6.07 10.98 -11.06
N VAL A 11 6.26 10.63 -9.77
CA VAL A 11 5.43 11.16 -8.68
C VAL A 11 5.54 12.68 -8.59
N ASN A 12 6.76 13.22 -8.73
CA ASN A 12 6.98 14.67 -8.66
C ASN A 12 6.36 15.38 -9.86
N LEU A 13 6.55 14.83 -11.07
CA LEU A 13 5.96 15.38 -12.29
C LEU A 13 4.42 15.35 -12.21
N PHE A 14 3.85 14.23 -11.76
CA PHE A 14 2.41 14.07 -11.60
C PHE A 14 1.83 15.10 -10.61
N ASN A 15 2.49 15.31 -9.46
CA ASN A 15 2.04 16.29 -8.49
C ASN A 15 2.03 17.72 -9.08
N GLY A 16 3.04 18.08 -9.88
CA GLY A 16 3.09 19.38 -10.56
C GLY A 16 1.93 19.58 -11.54
N ILE A 17 1.66 18.57 -12.37
CA ILE A 17 0.53 18.59 -13.33
C ILE A 17 -0.81 18.68 -12.57
N ILE A 18 -0.99 17.93 -11.49
CA ILE A 18 -2.23 17.97 -10.70
C ILE A 18 -2.41 19.34 -10.03
N SER A 19 -1.36 19.95 -9.48
CA SER A 19 -1.47 21.26 -8.86
C SER A 19 -1.84 22.37 -9.86
N ASP A 20 -1.41 22.23 -11.11
CA ASP A 20 -1.75 23.15 -12.20
C ASP A 20 -3.21 22.96 -12.69
N LEU A 21 -3.63 21.70 -12.85
CA LEU A 21 -4.99 21.37 -13.31
C LEU A 21 -6.08 21.54 -12.25
N PHE A 22 -5.76 21.33 -10.98
CA PHE A 22 -6.71 21.34 -9.86
C PHE A 22 -6.18 22.20 -8.68
N PRO A 23 -6.09 23.53 -8.85
CA PRO A 23 -5.58 24.41 -7.81
C PRO A 23 -6.47 24.39 -6.56
N GLY A 24 -5.87 24.31 -5.38
CA GLY A 24 -6.56 24.36 -4.09
C GLY A 24 -7.28 23.06 -3.67
N VAL A 25 -7.17 21.98 -4.45
CA VAL A 25 -7.74 20.68 -4.10
C VAL A 25 -6.76 19.87 -3.27
N GLU A 26 -7.13 19.51 -2.04
CA GLU A 26 -6.37 18.59 -1.20
C GLU A 26 -6.95 17.17 -1.24
N LEU A 27 -6.06 16.18 -1.32
CA LEU A 27 -6.48 14.78 -1.27
C LEU A 27 -6.86 14.38 0.17
N PRO A 28 -8.01 13.74 0.39
CA PRO A 28 -8.37 13.24 1.70
C PRO A 28 -7.36 12.18 2.17
N LYS A 29 -6.96 12.27 3.43
CA LYS A 29 -6.15 11.24 4.07
C LYS A 29 -7.06 10.05 4.37
N GLY A 30 -6.85 8.94 3.66
CA GLY A 30 -7.54 7.70 3.98
C GLY A 30 -7.17 7.20 5.38
N ASP A 31 -8.12 6.62 6.09
CA ASP A 31 -7.88 5.96 7.37
C ASP A 31 -7.05 4.68 7.15
N LYS A 32 -5.94 4.57 7.87
CA LYS A 32 -4.97 3.48 7.76
C LYS A 32 -4.69 2.81 9.09
N GLU A 33 -5.24 3.29 10.20
CA GLU A 33 -4.79 2.88 11.52
C GLU A 33 -5.02 1.39 11.77
N ALA A 34 -6.24 0.90 11.49
CA ALA A 34 -6.56 -0.51 11.67
C ALA A 34 -5.65 -1.43 10.84
N MET A 35 -5.33 -1.01 9.62
CA MET A 35 -4.48 -1.79 8.72
C MET A 35 -3.00 -1.75 9.12
N LEU A 36 -2.52 -0.63 9.66
CA LEU A 36 -1.16 -0.52 10.20
C LEU A 36 -0.96 -1.44 11.40
N VAL A 37 -1.94 -1.51 12.30
CA VAL A 37 -1.92 -2.43 13.46
C VAL A 37 -1.87 -3.88 12.98
N ALA A 38 -2.79 -4.27 12.09
CA ALA A 38 -2.87 -5.64 11.59
C ALA A 38 -1.60 -6.07 10.81
N LEU A 39 -1.01 -5.15 10.02
CA LEU A 39 0.26 -5.40 9.35
C LEU A 39 1.43 -5.49 10.34
N GLY A 40 1.40 -4.72 11.43
CA GLY A 40 2.34 -4.81 12.54
C GLY A 40 2.40 -6.22 13.12
N GLU A 41 1.24 -6.77 13.47
CA GLU A 41 1.11 -8.13 13.99
C GLU A 41 1.55 -9.19 12.96
N ALA A 42 1.21 -8.99 11.69
CA ALA A 42 1.66 -9.86 10.61
C ALA A 42 3.19 -9.84 10.46
N GLY A 43 3.81 -8.66 10.57
CA GLY A 43 5.26 -8.51 10.53
C GLY A 43 5.95 -9.23 11.68
N THR A 44 5.43 -9.12 12.90
CA THR A 44 5.95 -9.87 14.05
C THR A 44 5.85 -11.39 13.83
N PHE A 45 4.71 -11.88 13.32
CA PHE A 45 4.52 -13.30 13.05
C PHE A 45 5.50 -13.85 12.00
N TYR A 46 5.72 -13.12 10.92
CA TYR A 46 6.64 -13.53 9.85
C TYR A 46 8.10 -13.14 10.11
N ASN A 47 8.41 -12.58 11.29
CA ASN A 47 9.73 -12.04 11.63
C ASN A 47 10.27 -11.06 10.57
N LEU A 48 9.41 -10.14 10.12
CA LEU A 48 9.73 -9.12 9.12
C LEU A 48 10.05 -7.78 9.77
N GLN A 49 11.07 -7.11 9.25
CA GLN A 49 11.30 -5.69 9.55
C GLN A 49 10.39 -4.83 8.66
N LEU A 50 9.34 -4.27 9.26
CA LEU A 50 8.39 -3.41 8.58
C LEU A 50 8.94 -1.99 8.44
N VAL A 51 9.63 -1.72 7.34
CA VAL A 51 10.04 -0.36 6.97
C VAL A 51 8.86 0.41 6.35
N ASP A 52 8.84 1.74 6.46
CA ASP A 52 7.74 2.58 5.98
C ASP A 52 7.38 2.35 4.50
N VAL A 53 8.40 2.13 3.67
CA VAL A 53 8.22 1.85 2.24
C VAL A 53 7.48 0.53 2.03
N PHE A 54 7.80 -0.51 2.82
CA PHE A 54 7.14 -1.81 2.76
C PHE A 54 5.66 -1.67 3.16
N MET A 55 5.37 -0.96 4.25
CA MET A 55 4.00 -0.71 4.71
C MET A 55 3.20 0.09 3.68
N THR A 56 3.79 1.17 3.17
CA THR A 56 3.17 2.01 2.14
C THR A 56 2.87 1.23 0.87
N LYS A 57 3.79 0.38 0.41
CA LYS A 57 3.59 -0.44 -0.80
C LYS A 57 2.57 -1.55 -0.57
N THR A 58 2.55 -2.16 0.61
CA THR A 58 1.54 -3.17 0.97
C THR A 58 0.14 -2.57 0.99
N PHE A 59 -0.01 -1.37 1.55
CA PHE A 59 -1.26 -0.62 1.50
C PHE A 59 -1.69 -0.26 0.06
N GLN A 60 -0.75 0.19 -0.78
CA GLN A 60 -1.02 0.47 -2.19
C GLN A 60 -1.48 -0.78 -2.96
N ILE A 61 -0.98 -1.97 -2.62
CA ILE A 61 -1.46 -3.24 -3.19
C ILE A 61 -2.92 -3.46 -2.80
N TYR A 62 -3.27 -3.27 -1.52
CA TYR A 62 -4.65 -3.38 -1.05
C TYR A 62 -5.60 -2.42 -1.79
N GLU A 63 -5.24 -1.14 -1.90
CA GLU A 63 -6.04 -0.16 -2.66
C GLU A 63 -6.28 -0.61 -4.11
N MET A 64 -5.30 -1.27 -4.73
CA MET A 64 -5.48 -1.81 -6.09
C MET A 64 -6.40 -3.04 -6.09
N VAL A 65 -6.31 -3.94 -5.12
CA VAL A 65 -7.19 -5.11 -4.99
C VAL A 65 -8.64 -4.70 -4.82
N CYS A 66 -8.92 -3.62 -4.07
CA CYS A 66 -10.27 -3.08 -3.92
C CYS A 66 -10.86 -2.52 -5.22
N VAL A 67 -10.02 -2.07 -6.15
CA VAL A 67 -10.45 -1.40 -7.39
C VAL A 67 -10.39 -2.34 -8.60
N ARG A 68 -9.56 -3.40 -8.55
CA ARG A 68 -9.33 -4.31 -9.68
C ARG A 68 -9.18 -5.74 -9.19
N HIS A 69 -9.89 -6.65 -9.86
CA HIS A 69 -9.78 -8.10 -9.61
C HIS A 69 -8.40 -8.67 -9.99
N GLY A 70 -7.73 -8.07 -10.99
CA GLY A 70 -6.38 -8.45 -11.41
C GLY A 70 -5.35 -7.42 -10.98
N VAL A 71 -4.34 -7.86 -10.23
CA VAL A 71 -3.22 -7.02 -9.78
C VAL A 71 -1.90 -7.70 -10.13
N MET A 72 -0.95 -6.92 -10.65
CA MET A 72 0.43 -7.35 -10.90
C MET A 72 1.37 -6.61 -9.97
N VAL A 73 2.19 -7.34 -9.21
CA VAL A 73 3.22 -6.77 -8.32
C VAL A 73 4.57 -6.90 -9.00
N VAL A 74 5.09 -5.79 -9.53
CA VAL A 74 6.34 -5.77 -10.31
C VAL A 74 7.49 -5.20 -9.49
N GLY A 75 8.67 -5.78 -9.63
CA GLY A 75 9.91 -5.33 -8.97
C GLY A 75 11.01 -6.37 -9.02
N TYR A 76 12.23 -5.98 -8.65
CA TYR A 76 13.43 -6.84 -8.68
C TYR A 76 13.31 -8.09 -7.79
N SER A 77 14.13 -9.10 -8.06
CA SER A 77 14.27 -10.28 -7.20
C SER A 77 14.60 -9.86 -5.76
N TYR A 78 14.10 -10.61 -4.77
CA TYR A 78 14.28 -10.34 -3.34
C TYR A 78 13.75 -8.98 -2.81
N SER A 79 12.97 -8.24 -3.59
CA SER A 79 12.41 -6.94 -3.16
C SER A 79 11.19 -7.03 -2.23
N GLY A 80 10.97 -8.16 -1.55
CA GLY A 80 9.88 -8.33 -0.57
C GLY A 80 8.46 -8.47 -1.14
N LYS A 81 8.28 -8.65 -2.47
CA LYS A 81 6.94 -8.71 -3.12
C LYS A 81 6.04 -9.82 -2.54
N SER A 82 6.56 -11.04 -2.45
CA SER A 82 5.80 -12.17 -1.90
C SER A 82 5.51 -11.96 -0.41
N SER A 83 6.46 -11.42 0.34
CA SER A 83 6.29 -11.09 1.76
C SER A 83 5.20 -10.04 1.98
N ALA A 84 5.12 -9.02 1.12
CA ALA A 84 4.06 -8.00 1.17
C ALA A 84 2.68 -8.62 0.95
N LEU A 85 2.53 -9.52 -0.03
CA LEU A 85 1.27 -10.22 -0.29
C LEU A 85 0.87 -11.13 0.88
N ASN A 86 1.83 -11.87 1.45
CA ASN A 86 1.56 -12.74 2.60
C ASN A 86 1.20 -11.95 3.86
N ALA A 87 1.92 -10.87 4.14
CA ALA A 87 1.62 -9.97 5.25
C ALA A 87 0.24 -9.32 5.09
N LEU A 88 -0.11 -8.89 3.87
CA LEU A 88 -1.42 -8.35 3.55
C LEU A 88 -2.53 -9.38 3.78
N ALA A 89 -2.38 -10.60 3.26
CA ALA A 89 -3.37 -11.66 3.42
C ALA A 89 -3.61 -11.99 4.90
N ARG A 90 -2.54 -12.09 5.69
CA ARG A 90 -2.62 -12.29 7.13
C ARG A 90 -3.29 -11.11 7.83
N GLY A 91 -2.87 -9.88 7.54
CA GLY A 91 -3.43 -8.67 8.12
C GLY A 91 -4.94 -8.57 7.89
N LEU A 92 -5.40 -8.80 6.66
CA LEU A 92 -6.83 -8.82 6.33
C LEU A 92 -7.59 -9.93 7.06
N THR A 93 -6.98 -11.10 7.23
CA THR A 93 -7.58 -12.21 7.99
C THR A 93 -7.76 -11.84 9.47
N THR A 94 -6.76 -11.20 10.06
CA THR A 94 -6.82 -10.71 11.44
C THR A 94 -7.88 -9.61 11.61
N MET A 95 -7.96 -8.68 10.67
CA MET A 95 -8.97 -7.62 10.68
C MET A 95 -10.39 -8.20 10.60
N ALA A 96 -10.61 -9.14 9.67
CA ALA A 96 -11.88 -9.85 9.55
C ALA A 96 -12.27 -10.60 10.83
N ALA A 97 -11.31 -11.26 11.49
CA ALA A 97 -11.54 -11.93 12.77
C ALA A 97 -11.85 -10.94 13.93
N SER A 98 -11.34 -9.71 13.83
CA SER A 98 -11.54 -8.65 14.82
C SER A 98 -12.78 -7.79 14.57
N GLY A 99 -13.55 -8.08 13.52
CA GLY A 99 -14.73 -7.31 13.13
C GLY A 99 -14.44 -5.90 12.63
N LYS A 100 -13.23 -5.66 12.10
CA LYS A 100 -12.77 -4.37 11.57
C LYS A 100 -12.47 -4.44 10.07
#